data_AF-A0A5Z1FCY7-F1
#
_entry.id   AF-A0A5Z1FCY7-F1
#
_cell.length_a   1.000
_cell.length_b   1.000
_cell.length_c   1.000
_cell.angle_alpha   90.00
_cell.angle_beta   90.00
_cell.angle_gamma   90.00
#
_symmetry.space_group_name_H-M   'P 1'
#
loop_
_entity.id
_entity.type
_entity.pdbx_description
1 polymer ?
#
loop_
_entity_poly.entity_id
_entity_poly.type
_entity_poly.pdbx_seq_one_letter_code
_entity_poly.pdbx_strand_id
1 'polypeptide(L)'
;MSKNIKTQEAKLDLITKFLDYANIADASYAMLQYVWENIEQDEKNNIYKADKLTFGDKLKQDIVMKNSKGEDIVKPKNTNTAYACAIQARFEQNKIVKIEPKYCISLINTCFDSKEITLDNDISRVGLNDALSKRTIDFVNRFKLL
;
A
#
# COMPACT_ATOMS: atom_id res chain seq x y z
N MET A 1 10.51 7.42 37.50
CA MET A 1 10.37 8.86 37.20
C MET A 1 8.99 9.06 36.56
N SER A 2 8.06 9.73 37.24
CA SER A 2 6.72 9.99 36.68
C SER A 2 6.83 11.10 35.63
N LYS A 3 6.46 10.81 34.38
CA LYS A 3 6.47 11.83 33.32
C LYS A 3 5.20 12.67 33.46
N ASN A 4 5.35 13.95 33.81
CA ASN A 4 4.27 14.92 33.87
C ASN A 4 3.94 15.44 32.45
N ILE A 5 3.31 14.61 31.62
CA ILE A 5 2.94 14.98 30.24
C ILE A 5 1.57 15.66 30.27
N LYS A 6 1.53 16.97 29.99
CA LYS A 6 0.31 17.76 29.90
C LYS A 6 -0.12 17.97 28.44
N THR A 7 -0.72 16.94 27.85
CA THR A 7 -1.21 16.95 26.45
C THR A 7 -2.14 18.12 26.12
N GLN A 8 -2.91 18.60 27.11
CA GLN A 8 -3.82 19.74 26.99
C GLN A 8 -3.14 21.11 26.79
N GLU A 9 -1.85 21.23 27.10
CA GLU A 9 -1.06 22.47 26.92
C GLU A 9 -0.25 22.46 25.60
N ALA A 10 -0.32 21.37 24.84
CA ALA A 10 0.44 21.24 23.60
C ALA A 10 -0.17 22.10 22.49
N LYS A 11 0.67 22.88 21.81
CA LYS A 11 0.26 23.70 20.65
C LYS A 11 -0.19 22.77 19.53
N LEU A 12 -1.48 22.82 19.17
CA LEU A 12 -2.08 21.96 18.15
C LEU A 12 -1.28 21.97 16.84
N ASP A 13 -0.86 23.14 16.37
CA ASP A 13 -0.06 23.29 15.16
C ASP A 13 1.27 22.53 15.21
N LEU A 14 1.88 22.46 16.40
CA LEU A 14 3.12 21.74 16.59
C LEU A 14 2.90 20.22 16.59
N ILE A 15 1.81 19.76 17.21
CA ILE A 15 1.41 18.35 17.17
C ILE A 15 1.13 17.90 15.72
N THR A 16 0.38 18.70 14.96
CA THR A 16 0.10 18.41 13.55
C THR A 16 1.38 18.31 12.74
N LYS A 17 2.33 19.23 12.91
CA LYS A 17 3.64 19.16 12.24
C LYS A 17 4.41 17.88 12.58
N PHE A 18 4.42 17.47 13.85
CA PHE A 18 5.09 16.22 14.23
C PHE A 18 4.41 14.99 13.63
N LEU A 19 3.09 14.97 13.59
CA LEU A 19 2.33 13.90 12.93
C LEU A 19 2.66 13.82 11.43
N ASP A 20 2.78 14.97 10.77
CA ASP A 20 3.15 15.02 9.36
C ASP A 20 4.55 14.47 9.11
N TYR A 21 5.53 14.87 9.92
CA TYR A 21 6.88 14.33 9.82
C TYR A 21 6.92 12.83 10.08
N ALA A 22 6.17 12.34 11.07
CA ALA A 22 6.07 10.91 11.34
C ALA A 22 5.45 10.15 10.16
N ASN A 23 4.39 10.68 9.56
CA ASN A 23 3.75 10.06 8.39
C ASN A 23 4.66 10.07 7.16
N ILE A 24 5.37 11.17 6.91
CA ILE A 24 6.34 11.27 5.80
C ILE A 24 7.49 10.27 6.02
N ALA A 25 8.02 10.18 7.24
CA ALA A 25 9.10 9.25 7.57
C ALA A 25 8.66 7.79 7.45
N ASP A 26 7.41 7.46 7.82
CA ASP A 26 6.88 6.11 7.62
C ASP A 26 6.64 5.82 6.12
N ALA A 27 6.09 6.80 5.39
CA ALA A 27 5.84 6.71 3.96
C ALA A 27 7.11 6.62 3.10
N SER A 28 8.25 7.14 3.57
CA SER A 28 9.52 7.04 2.83
C SER A 28 10.03 5.61 2.67
N TYR A 29 9.49 4.66 3.46
CA TYR A 29 9.77 3.23 3.30
C TYR A 29 8.79 2.51 2.37
N ALA A 30 7.81 3.21 1.79
CA ALA A 30 6.89 2.61 0.83
C ALA A 30 7.61 2.25 -0.48
N MET A 31 7.12 1.21 -1.15
CA MET A 31 7.66 0.73 -2.42
C MET A 31 7.25 1.63 -3.61
N LEU A 32 7.66 2.90 -3.57
CA LEU A 32 7.23 3.95 -4.50
C LEU A 32 7.78 3.80 -5.92
N GLN A 33 8.82 2.99 -6.14
CA GLN A 33 9.31 2.64 -7.48
C GLN A 33 8.20 2.07 -8.37
N TYR A 34 7.22 1.39 -7.76
CA TYR A 34 6.13 0.75 -8.50
C TYR A 34 5.02 1.71 -8.96
N VAL A 35 5.16 3.00 -8.65
CA VAL A 35 4.37 4.05 -9.31
C VAL A 35 4.73 4.15 -10.79
N TRP A 36 6.00 3.90 -11.12
CA TRP A 36 6.56 4.07 -12.45
C TRP A 36 6.56 2.77 -13.26
N GLU A 37 6.82 1.65 -12.60
CA GLU A 37 7.00 0.33 -13.22
C GLU A 37 6.14 -0.73 -12.51
N ASN A 38 5.64 -1.73 -13.23
CA ASN A 38 4.85 -2.79 -12.59
C ASN A 38 5.76 -3.81 -11.89
N ILE A 39 5.21 -4.49 -10.88
CA ILE A 39 5.86 -5.65 -10.26
C ILE A 39 5.72 -6.85 -11.17
N GLU A 40 6.80 -7.63 -11.33
CA GLU A 40 6.80 -8.88 -12.11
C GLU A 40 5.68 -9.84 -11.72
N GLN A 41 5.42 -10.02 -10.41
CA GLN A 41 4.38 -10.90 -9.90
C GLN A 41 2.97 -10.46 -10.32
N ASP A 42 2.70 -9.16 -10.31
CA ASP A 42 1.41 -8.62 -10.75
C ASP A 42 1.26 -8.74 -12.27
N GLU A 43 2.32 -8.48 -13.04
CA GLU A 43 2.29 -8.71 -14.49
C GLU A 43 2.02 -10.17 -14.83
N LYS A 44 2.61 -11.13 -14.09
CA LYS A 44 2.31 -12.56 -14.24
C LYS A 44 0.84 -12.89 -13.98
N ASN A 45 0.17 -12.09 -13.14
CA ASN A 45 -1.25 -12.22 -12.82
C ASN A 45 -2.15 -11.31 -13.67
N ASN A 46 -1.63 -10.65 -14.71
CA ASN A 46 -2.31 -9.64 -15.52
C ASN A 46 -2.90 -8.47 -14.70
N ILE A 47 -2.23 -8.11 -13.61
CA ILE A 47 -2.54 -6.95 -12.78
C ILE A 47 -1.51 -5.86 -13.08
N TYR A 48 -1.97 -4.67 -13.41
CA TYR A 48 -1.09 -3.55 -13.77
C TYR A 48 -1.42 -2.36 -12.87
N LYS A 49 -0.43 -1.93 -12.08
CA LYS A 49 -0.62 -0.88 -11.07
C LYS A 49 -0.07 0.45 -11.52
N ALA A 50 1.11 0.45 -12.14
CA ALA A 50 1.85 1.64 -12.50
C ALA A 50 0.98 2.57 -13.35
N ASP A 51 0.80 3.80 -12.86
CA ASP A 51 -0.02 4.82 -13.51
C ASP A 51 0.70 6.17 -13.62
N LYS A 52 1.94 6.24 -13.11
CA LYS A 52 2.77 7.46 -13.12
C LYS A 52 2.11 8.63 -12.38
N LEU A 53 1.11 8.37 -11.53
CA LEU A 53 0.45 9.39 -10.74
C LEU A 53 1.10 9.50 -9.38
N THR A 54 1.58 10.70 -9.07
CA THR A 54 2.27 11.00 -7.81
C THR A 54 1.39 11.67 -6.76
N PHE A 55 0.07 11.75 -7.02
CA PHE A 55 -0.89 12.43 -6.16
C PHE A 55 -2.30 11.87 -6.35
N GLY A 56 -3.03 11.78 -5.24
CA GLY A 56 -4.42 11.33 -5.20
C GLY A 56 -4.56 9.83 -4.99
N ASP A 57 -5.69 9.43 -4.40
CA ASP A 57 -5.97 8.04 -4.06
C ASP A 57 -6.66 7.25 -5.17
N LYS A 58 -7.44 7.92 -6.03
CA LYS A 58 -8.20 7.31 -7.12
C LYS A 58 -7.85 7.86 -8.49
N LEU A 59 -7.95 6.99 -9.50
CA LEU A 59 -7.94 7.40 -10.90
C LEU A 59 -9.17 8.23 -11.25
N LYS A 60 -8.95 9.39 -11.87
CA LYS A 60 -10.02 10.29 -12.36
C LYS A 60 -10.56 9.88 -13.74
N GLN A 61 -9.79 9.11 -14.49
CA GLN A 61 -10.11 8.62 -15.82
C GLN A 61 -9.40 7.28 -16.05
N ASP A 62 -9.83 6.56 -17.07
CA ASP A 62 -9.15 5.34 -17.51
C ASP A 62 -7.73 5.67 -17.98
N ILE A 63 -6.79 4.79 -17.67
CA ILE A 63 -5.41 4.89 -18.14
C ILE A 63 -5.15 3.70 -19.06
N VAL A 64 -4.72 3.98 -20.28
CA VAL A 64 -4.26 2.97 -21.22
C VAL A 64 -2.74 2.86 -21.10
N MET A 65 -2.26 1.64 -20.90
CA MET A 65 -0.85 1.32 -20.77
C MET A 65 -0.49 0.08 -21.58
N LYS A 66 0.78 -0.04 -21.95
CA LYS A 66 1.31 -1.20 -22.67
C LYS A 66 1.85 -2.22 -21.67
N ASN A 67 1.55 -3.51 -21.84
CA ASN A 67 2.33 -4.55 -21.14
C ASN A 67 3.69 -4.77 -21.80
N SER A 68 4.47 -5.66 -21.20
CA SER A 68 5.72 -6.20 -21.72
C SER A 68 5.61 -6.83 -23.12
N LYS A 69 4.40 -7.15 -23.61
CA LYS A 69 4.14 -7.66 -24.97
C LYS A 69 3.70 -6.58 -25.96
N GLY A 70 3.52 -5.33 -25.51
CA GLY A 70 3.04 -4.23 -26.36
C GLY A 70 1.52 -4.19 -26.57
N GLU A 71 0.76 -4.99 -25.84
CA GLU A 71 -0.71 -4.99 -25.87
C GLU A 71 -1.26 -3.87 -24.97
N ASP A 72 -2.38 -3.27 -25.39
CA ASP A 72 -3.05 -2.24 -24.60
C ASP A 72 -3.83 -2.87 -23.44
N ILE A 73 -3.61 -2.32 -22.25
CA ILE A 73 -4.31 -2.63 -21.02
C ILE A 73 -4.93 -1.36 -20.48
N VAL A 74 -6.16 -1.50 -20.01
CA VAL A 74 -6.91 -0.40 -19.41
C VAL A 74 -6.93 -0.58 -17.90
N LYS A 75 -6.39 0.41 -17.18
CA LYS A 75 -6.62 0.56 -15.74
C LYS A 75 -7.85 1.46 -15.55
N PRO A 76 -8.98 0.93 -15.03
CA PRO A 76 -10.23 1.67 -15.01
C PRO A 76 -10.22 2.86 -14.05
N LYS A 77 -10.98 3.90 -14.40
CA LYS A 77 -11.36 5.01 -13.53
C LYS A 77 -11.90 4.50 -12.18
N ASN A 78 -11.72 5.29 -11.12
CA ASN A 78 -12.13 5.00 -9.74
C ASN A 78 -11.40 3.81 -9.06
N THR A 79 -10.41 3.21 -9.72
CA THR A 79 -9.46 2.30 -9.06
C THR A 79 -8.40 3.08 -8.29
N ASN A 80 -7.76 2.42 -7.33
CA ASN A 80 -6.69 2.99 -6.52
C ASN A 80 -5.47 3.34 -7.39
N THR A 81 -4.84 4.48 -7.12
CA THR A 81 -3.56 4.83 -7.74
C THR A 81 -2.46 3.89 -7.27
N ALA A 82 -1.40 3.71 -8.07
CA ALA A 82 -0.21 2.98 -7.66
C ALA A 82 0.39 3.58 -6.39
N TYR A 83 0.39 4.91 -6.31
CA TYR A 83 0.85 5.66 -5.16
C TYR A 83 0.06 5.31 -3.90
N ALA A 84 -1.28 5.29 -3.98
CA ALA A 84 -2.12 4.89 -2.86
C ALA A 84 -1.95 3.43 -2.44
N CYS A 85 -1.81 2.51 -3.40
CA CYS A 85 -1.52 1.12 -3.08
C CYS A 85 -0.17 0.97 -2.35
N ALA A 86 0.87 1.68 -2.78
CA ALA A 86 2.18 1.63 -2.12
C ALA A 86 2.12 2.16 -0.67
N ILE A 87 1.46 3.31 -0.47
CA ILE A 87 1.29 3.89 0.87
C ILE A 87 0.43 2.99 1.76
N GLN A 88 -0.63 2.39 1.21
CA GLN A 88 -1.48 1.43 1.93
C GLN A 88 -0.68 0.21 2.41
N ALA A 89 0.13 -0.37 1.52
CA ALA A 89 0.97 -1.53 1.87
C ALA A 89 1.93 -1.18 3.01
N ARG A 90 2.45 0.05 3.03
CA ARG A 90 3.37 0.53 4.07
C ARG A 90 2.66 0.80 5.40
N PHE A 91 1.62 1.63 5.38
CA PHE A 91 0.91 2.05 6.59
C PHE A 91 0.18 0.90 7.27
N GLU A 92 -0.30 -0.07 6.50
CA GLU A 92 -1.07 -1.22 6.98
C GLU A 92 -0.28 -2.52 6.83
N GLN A 93 1.06 -2.49 6.91
CA GLN A 93 1.94 -3.66 6.66
C GLN A 93 1.59 -4.90 7.51
N ASN A 94 0.99 -4.72 8.69
CA ASN A 94 0.59 -5.80 9.59
C ASN A 94 -0.85 -6.30 9.37
N LYS A 95 -1.61 -5.70 8.43
CA LYS A 95 -2.98 -6.13 8.11
C LYS A 95 -2.94 -7.52 7.47
N ILE A 96 -3.63 -8.47 8.09
CA ILE A 96 -3.80 -9.83 7.57
C ILE A 96 -4.68 -9.78 6.30
N VAL A 97 -4.19 -10.37 5.22
CA VAL A 97 -4.91 -10.50 3.94
C VAL A 97 -5.33 -11.93 3.62
N LYS A 98 -4.62 -12.92 4.17
CA LYS A 98 -4.94 -14.34 3.97
C LYS A 98 -4.45 -15.13 5.18
N ILE A 99 -5.19 -16.19 5.50
CA ILE A 99 -4.76 -17.22 6.46
C ILE A 99 -4.62 -18.52 5.68
N GLU A 100 -3.42 -19.07 5.65
CA GLU A 100 -3.17 -20.39 5.09
C GLU A 100 -3.46 -21.44 6.16
N PRO A 101 -4.32 -22.44 5.88
CA PRO A 101 -4.66 -23.45 6.87
C PRO A 101 -3.48 -24.38 7.11
N LYS A 102 -3.48 -25.02 8.29
CA LYS A 102 -2.57 -26.13 8.58
C LYS A 102 -2.72 -27.22 7.52
N TYR A 103 -1.62 -27.71 6.99
CA TYR A 103 -1.62 -28.83 6.04
C TYR A 103 -0.52 -29.83 6.37
N CYS A 104 -0.79 -31.11 6.14
CA CYS A 104 0.12 -32.20 6.42
C CYS A 104 0.41 -33.01 5.15
N ILE A 105 1.67 -33.31 4.90
CA ILE A 105 2.12 -34.17 3.80
C ILE A 105 2.39 -35.55 4.39
N SER A 106 1.44 -36.47 4.21
CA SER A 106 1.52 -37.83 4.77
C SER A 106 2.73 -38.62 4.29
N LEU A 107 3.19 -38.41 3.04
CA LEU A 107 4.32 -39.14 2.45
C LEU A 107 5.65 -38.92 3.19
N ILE A 108 5.80 -37.77 3.85
CA ILE A 108 7.02 -37.38 4.58
C ILE A 108 6.75 -37.08 6.07
N ASN A 109 5.58 -37.47 6.59
CA ASN A 109 5.15 -37.23 7.98
C ASN A 109 5.42 -35.81 8.49
N THR A 110 5.25 -34.81 7.62
CA THR A 110 5.53 -33.40 7.93
C THR A 110 4.25 -32.58 7.90
N CYS A 111 4.03 -31.77 8.93
CA CYS A 111 2.91 -30.83 9.00
C CYS A 111 3.43 -29.39 9.06
N PHE A 112 2.74 -28.50 8.36
CA PHE A 112 2.96 -27.06 8.39
C PHE A 112 1.79 -26.42 9.12
N ASP A 113 2.08 -25.62 10.14
CA ASP A 113 1.06 -24.90 10.89
C ASP A 113 0.43 -23.77 10.06
N SER A 114 -0.69 -23.25 10.55
CA SER A 114 -1.36 -22.13 9.90
C SER A 114 -0.47 -20.90 9.84
N LYS A 115 -0.50 -20.20 8.71
CA LYS A 115 0.31 -19.02 8.47
C LYS A 115 -0.57 -17.82 8.11
N GLU A 116 -0.40 -16.74 8.85
CA GLU A 116 -0.98 -15.44 8.48
C GLU A 116 -0.09 -14.77 7.43
N ILE A 117 -0.71 -14.30 6.36
CA ILE A 117 -0.08 -13.47 5.34
C ILE A 117 -0.59 -12.05 5.55
N THR A 118 0.31 -11.12 5.81
CA THR A 118 0.01 -9.70 5.97
C THR A 118 0.30 -8.92 4.68
N LEU A 119 0.03 -7.62 4.66
CA LEU A 119 0.44 -6.75 3.55
C LEU A 119 1.96 -6.65 3.40
N ASP A 120 2.73 -6.70 4.49
CA ASP A 120 4.20 -6.83 4.47
C ASP A 120 4.92 -5.79 3.59
N ASN A 121 4.38 -4.56 3.52
CA ASN A 121 4.85 -3.51 2.60
C ASN A 121 4.92 -3.94 1.12
N ASP A 122 4.18 -4.97 0.76
CA ASP A 122 4.09 -5.55 -0.57
C ASP A 122 2.83 -5.02 -1.26
N ILE A 123 3.04 -4.07 -2.18
CA ILE A 123 1.97 -3.44 -2.95
C ILE A 123 1.17 -4.45 -3.79
N SER A 124 1.75 -5.60 -4.18
CA SER A 124 1.02 -6.64 -4.93
C SER A 124 -0.16 -7.21 -4.13
N ARG A 125 -0.08 -7.13 -2.79
CA ARG A 125 -1.12 -7.60 -1.86
C ARG A 125 -2.23 -6.58 -1.62
N VAL A 126 -2.13 -5.37 -2.18
CA VAL A 126 -3.19 -4.35 -2.13
C VAL A 126 -3.94 -4.35 -3.45
N GLY A 127 -5.19 -4.80 -3.49
CA GLY A 127 -6.00 -4.78 -4.70
C GLY A 127 -6.27 -3.36 -5.24
N LEU A 128 -6.51 -3.26 -6.56
CA LEU A 128 -6.89 -1.99 -7.21
C LEU A 128 -8.23 -1.43 -6.70
N ASN A 129 -9.09 -2.29 -6.16
CA ASN A 129 -10.40 -1.93 -5.63
C ASN A 129 -10.48 -2.07 -4.11
N ASP A 130 -9.36 -2.35 -3.44
CA ASP A 130 -9.35 -2.52 -1.99
C ASP A 130 -9.74 -1.22 -1.29
N ALA A 131 -10.44 -1.36 -0.17
CA ALA A 131 -10.70 -0.26 0.73
C ALA A 131 -9.37 0.22 1.35
N LEU A 132 -9.03 1.48 1.11
CA LEU A 132 -7.86 2.14 1.68
C LEU A 132 -8.17 2.63 3.09
N SER A 133 -7.16 2.66 3.95
CA SER A 133 -7.28 3.27 5.27
C SER A 133 -7.51 4.79 5.13
N LYS A 134 -8.19 5.38 6.10
CA LYS A 134 -8.32 6.84 6.16
C LYS A 134 -6.95 7.54 6.17
N ARG A 135 -5.99 6.97 6.90
CA ARG A 135 -4.60 7.47 6.96
C ARG A 135 -3.95 7.53 5.57
N THR A 136 -4.13 6.48 4.76
CA THR A 136 -3.63 6.43 3.38
C THR A 136 -4.27 7.53 2.53
N ILE A 137 -5.62 7.60 2.54
CA ILE A 137 -6.38 8.56 1.73
C ILE A 137 -5.99 10.00 2.10
N ASP A 138 -5.95 10.33 3.38
CA ASP A 138 -5.59 11.66 3.88
C ASP A 138 -4.14 12.02 3.49
N PHE A 139 -3.23 11.04 3.49
CA PHE A 139 -1.83 11.24 3.13
C PHE A 139 -1.64 11.52 1.63
N VAL A 140 -2.12 10.64 0.75
CA VAL A 140 -1.85 10.74 -0.70
C VAL A 140 -2.61 11.86 -1.40
N ASN A 141 -3.69 12.35 -0.78
CA ASN A 141 -4.41 13.55 -1.23
C ASN A 141 -3.81 14.86 -0.70
N ARG A 142 -2.72 14.78 0.07
CA ARG A 142 -2.06 15.94 0.68
C ARG A 142 -0.59 16.05 0.30
N PHE A 143 0.11 14.92 0.24
CA PHE A 143 1.51 14.84 -0.14
C PHE A 143 1.64 14.31 -1.56
N LYS A 144 2.52 14.95 -2.34
CA LYS A 144 2.82 14.59 -3.73
C LYS A 144 4.27 14.12 -3.83
N LEU A 145 4.53 13.09 -4.64
CA LEU A 145 5.91 12.72 -4.99
C LEU A 145 6.46 13.71 -6.02
N LEU A 146 7.67 14.22 -5.75
CA LEU A 146 8.40 15.18 -6.58
C LEU A 146 9.29 14.47 -7.60
#